data_AF-A0A437UXD6-F1
#
_entry.id   AF-A0A437UXD6-F1
#
_cell.length_a   1.000
_cell.length_b   1.000
_cell.length_c   1.000
_cell.angle_alpha   90.00
_cell.angle_beta   90.00
_cell.angle_gamma   90.00
#
_symmetry.space_group_name_H-M   'P 1'
#
loop_
_entity.id
_entity.type
_entity.pdbx_description
1 polymer ?
#
loop_
_entity_poly.entity_id
_entity_poly.type
_entity_poly.pdbx_seq_one_letter_code
_entity_poly.pdbx_strand_id
1 'polypeptide(L)'
;MANGDIGACLGIERRLETIQGNIRHERLRAVWEHRFELFRRDLSDSRTECRACEHVRFCRGDAHHGWDYDAMRPTVCLKGTLF
;
A
#
# COMPACT_ATOMS: atom_id res chain seq x y z
N MET A 1 -0.81 15.75 -5.15
CA MET A 1 0.27 15.35 -6.09
C MET A 1 0.48 16.42 -7.18
N ALA A 2 0.54 17.71 -6.79
CA ALA A 2 0.55 18.83 -7.74
C ALA A 2 1.87 18.99 -8.53
N ASN A 3 2.94 18.29 -8.11
CA ASN A 3 4.24 18.23 -8.78
C ASN A 3 4.29 17.20 -9.93
N GLY A 4 3.17 16.54 -10.25
CA GLY A 4 3.08 15.56 -11.32
C GLY A 4 3.36 14.11 -10.90
N ASP A 5 3.64 13.87 -9.61
CA ASP A 5 3.83 12.49 -9.14
C ASP A 5 2.60 11.62 -9.44
N ILE A 6 2.87 10.36 -9.74
CA ILE A 6 1.90 9.29 -9.94
C ILE A 6 1.97 8.39 -8.70
N GLY A 7 0.82 7.99 -8.17
CA GLY A 7 0.69 7.21 -6.95
C GLY A 7 -0.69 6.56 -6.91
N ALA A 8 -0.89 5.62 -5.98
CA ALA A 8 -2.09 4.79 -5.99
C ALA A 8 -3.33 5.47 -5.43
N CYS A 9 -3.18 6.30 -4.40
CA CYS A 9 -4.29 7.07 -3.85
C CYS A 9 -3.78 8.32 -3.13
N LEU A 10 -4.65 9.31 -2.96
CA LEU A 10 -4.31 10.61 -2.42
C LEU A 10 -4.00 10.58 -0.91
N GLY A 11 -4.51 9.60 -0.18
CA GLY A 11 -4.30 9.45 1.26
C GLY A 11 -3.07 8.64 1.63
N ILE A 12 -2.34 8.07 0.67
CA ILE A 12 -1.16 7.25 0.96
C ILE A 12 -0.02 8.21 1.25
N GLU A 13 0.71 7.95 2.34
CA GLU A 13 1.90 8.72 2.69
C GLU A 13 2.84 8.83 1.48
N ARG A 14 3.31 10.05 1.20
CA ARG A 14 4.17 10.33 0.04
C ARG A 14 5.62 10.02 0.40
N ARG A 15 6.08 8.86 -0.05
CA ARG A 15 7.44 8.33 0.15
C ARG A 15 8.02 7.95 -1.19
N LEU A 16 9.34 7.73 -1.24
CA LEU A 16 10.01 7.32 -2.47
C LEU A 16 9.44 5.99 -3.01
N GLU A 17 9.08 5.08 -2.10
CA GLU A 17 8.57 3.74 -2.41
C GLU A 17 7.10 3.76 -2.87
N THR A 18 6.32 4.75 -2.43
CA THR A 18 4.90 4.86 -2.75
C THR A 18 4.64 5.71 -4.01
N ILE A 19 5.59 6.57 -4.40
CA ILE A 19 5.56 7.30 -5.67
C ILE A 19 5.98 6.37 -6.81
N GLN A 20 5.12 6.25 -7.83
CA GLN A 20 5.28 5.28 -8.92
C GLN A 20 5.86 5.89 -10.20
N GLY A 21 5.96 7.21 -10.29
CA GLY A 21 6.51 7.91 -11.44
C GLY A 21 6.09 9.38 -11.46
N ASN A 22 6.32 10.07 -12.58
CA ASN A 22 5.90 11.44 -12.79
C ASN A 22 5.30 11.67 -14.19
N ILE A 23 4.05 12.15 -14.24
CA ILE A 23 3.26 12.32 -15.47
C ILE A 23 3.85 13.35 -16.44
N ARG A 24 4.75 14.23 -15.98
CA ARG A 24 5.41 15.22 -16.83
C ARG A 24 6.48 14.62 -17.73
N HIS A 25 6.97 13.43 -17.38
CA HIS A 25 8.09 12.78 -18.07
C HIS A 25 7.80 11.33 -18.47
N GLU A 26 6.75 10.70 -17.93
CA GLU A 26 6.43 9.30 -18.15
C GLU A 26 5.00 9.09 -18.69
N ARG A 27 4.85 8.06 -19.54
CA ARG A 27 3.53 7.64 -20.06
C ARG A 27 2.76 6.90 -18.97
N LEU A 28 1.58 7.41 -18.61
CA LEU A 28 0.74 6.82 -17.55
C LEU A 28 0.48 5.33 -17.74
N ARG A 29 0.20 4.88 -18.98
CA ARG A 29 0.02 3.45 -19.30
C ARG A 29 1.24 2.62 -18.91
N ALA A 30 2.44 3.07 -19.26
CA ALA A 30 3.67 2.33 -18.98
C ALA A 30 3.92 2.25 -17.46
N VAL A 31 3.66 3.34 -16.74
CA VAL A 31 3.73 3.35 -15.27
C VAL A 31 2.70 2.38 -14.68
N TRP A 32 1.45 2.40 -15.17
CA TRP A 32 0.44 1.47 -14.72
C TRP A 32 0.82 0.01 -14.99
N GLU A 33 1.26 -0.34 -16.20
CA GLU A 33 1.57 -1.73 -16.58
C GLU A 33 2.79 -2.27 -15.81
N HIS A 34 3.83 -1.46 -15.61
CA HIS A 34 5.15 -1.92 -15.14
C HIS A 34 5.60 -1.39 -13.77
N ARG A 35 4.75 -0.67 -13.03
CA ARG A 35 5.02 -0.24 -11.65
C ARG A 35 3.95 -0.79 -10.72
N PHE A 36 3.68 -0.08 -9.62
CA PHE A 36 2.65 -0.40 -8.63
C PHE A 36 2.84 -1.78 -7.97
N GLU A 37 4.02 -2.40 -8.03
CA GLU A 37 4.28 -3.74 -7.47
C GLU A 37 3.99 -3.78 -5.97
N LEU A 38 4.31 -2.69 -5.26
CA LEU A 38 4.00 -2.52 -3.84
C LEU A 38 2.50 -2.65 -3.55
N PHE A 39 1.65 -2.16 -4.44
CA PHE A 39 0.19 -2.11 -4.28
C PHE A 39 -0.52 -3.32 -4.90
N ARG A 40 0.23 -4.21 -5.56
CA ARG A 40 -0.26 -5.44 -6.21
C ARG A 40 -0.04 -6.68 -5.36
N ARG A 41 0.37 -6.50 -4.11
CA ARG A 41 0.61 -7.57 -3.13
C ARG A 41 -0.17 -7.26 -1.87
N ASP A 42 -0.61 -8.30 -1.18
CA ASP A 42 -1.32 -8.14 0.08
C ASP A 42 -0.31 -7.68 1.16
N LEU A 43 -0.66 -6.64 1.94
CA LEU A 43 0.20 -6.11 3.00
C LEU A 43 0.49 -7.15 4.09
N SER A 44 -0.39 -8.14 4.25
CA SER A 44 -0.16 -9.29 5.15
C SER A 44 1.09 -10.09 4.82
N ASP A 45 1.55 -10.08 3.56
CA ASP A 45 2.80 -10.73 3.19
C ASP A 45 4.04 -10.00 3.70
N SER A 46 3.88 -8.79 4.24
CA SER A 46 4.98 -8.00 4.77
C SER A 46 5.21 -8.22 6.27
N ARG A 47 4.31 -8.94 6.95
CA ARG A 47 4.39 -9.17 8.41
C ARG A 47 3.93 -10.57 8.80
N THR A 48 4.75 -11.29 9.56
CA THR A 48 4.49 -12.69 9.98
C THR A 48 3.18 -12.84 10.75
N GLU A 49 2.88 -11.94 11.69
CA GLU A 49 1.64 -11.95 12.47
C GLU A 49 0.39 -11.82 11.59
N CYS A 50 0.41 -10.91 10.61
CA CYS A 50 -0.71 -10.71 9.69
C CYS A 50 -0.87 -11.91 8.75
N ARG A 51 0.24 -12.46 8.24
CA ARG A 51 0.23 -13.65 7.37
C ARG A 51 -0.36 -14.88 8.06
N ALA A 52 -0.09 -15.04 9.36
CA ALA A 52 -0.58 -16.16 10.17
C ALA A 52 -1.97 -15.92 10.78
N CYS A 53 -2.58 -14.74 10.55
CA CYS A 53 -3.86 -14.40 11.16
C CYS A 53 -5.01 -15.18 10.52
N GLU A 54 -5.90 -15.75 11.33
CA GLU A 54 -7.08 -16.50 10.88
C GLU A 54 -8.05 -15.66 10.02
N HIS A 55 -8.03 -14.33 10.19
CA HIS A 55 -8.86 -13.39 9.44
C HIS A 55 -8.15 -12.75 8.24
N VAL A 56 -6.94 -13.19 7.88
CA VAL A 56 -6.12 -12.57 6.82
C VAL A 56 -6.85 -12.46 5.49
N ARG A 57 -7.72 -13.43 5.17
CA ARG A 57 -8.53 -13.40 3.94
C ARG A 57 -9.46 -12.19 3.82
N PHE A 58 -9.80 -11.56 4.96
CA PHE A 58 -10.72 -10.43 5.03
C PHE A 58 -9.99 -9.09 5.01
N CYS A 59 -8.92 -8.94 5.80
CA CYS A 59 -8.21 -7.66 5.89
C CYS A 59 -6.98 -7.56 4.98
N ARG A 60 -6.32 -8.69 4.66
CA ARG A 60 -5.10 -8.76 3.82
C ARG A 60 -3.97 -7.82 4.27
N GLY A 61 -3.91 -7.51 5.56
CA GLY A 61 -2.94 -6.56 6.12
C GLY A 61 -3.42 -5.10 6.14
N ASP A 62 -4.72 -4.84 5.97
CA ASP A 62 -5.33 -3.50 5.98
C ASP A 62 -4.98 -2.64 4.74
N ALA A 63 -5.39 -1.37 4.72
CA ALA A 63 -5.17 -0.44 3.64
C ALA A 63 -3.84 0.32 3.75
N HIS A 64 -3.20 0.60 2.61
CA HIS A 64 -1.98 1.41 2.51
C HIS A 64 -2.09 2.84 3.09
N HIS A 65 -3.32 3.38 3.25
CA HIS A 65 -3.57 4.67 3.92
C HIS A 65 -3.32 4.63 5.43
N GLY A 66 -3.57 3.49 6.05
CA GLY A 66 -3.39 3.26 7.49
C GLY A 66 -2.16 2.41 7.79
N TRP A 67 -1.24 2.27 6.83
CA TRP A 67 -0.05 1.44 7.00
C TRP A 67 1.14 2.29 7.44
N ASP A 68 1.78 1.87 8.53
CA ASP A 68 3.05 2.41 9.00
C ASP A 68 4.18 1.72 8.23
N TYR A 69 4.77 2.43 7.27
CA TYR A 69 5.83 1.90 6.41
C TYR A 69 7.20 1.80 7.12
N ASP A 70 7.39 2.47 8.25
CA ASP A 70 8.62 2.35 9.04
C ASP A 70 8.57 1.13 9.95
N ALA A 71 7.44 0.92 10.63
CA ALA A 71 7.24 -0.25 11.48
C ALA A 71 6.71 -1.48 10.72
N MET A 72 6.42 -1.35 9.43
CA MET A 72 5.88 -2.39 8.54
C MET A 72 4.65 -3.09 9.14
N ARG A 73 3.67 -2.30 9.57
CA ARG A 73 2.45 -2.79 10.22
C ARG A 73 1.25 -1.87 10.00
N PRO A 74 0.00 -2.37 10.15
CA PRO A 74 -1.14 -1.48 10.12
C PRO A 74 -1.20 -0.68 11.41
N THR A 75 -1.58 0.58 11.32
CA THR A 75 -1.80 1.48 12.47
C THR A 75 -3.00 1.05 13.31
N VAL A 76 -3.97 0.37 12.69
CA VAL A 76 -5.17 -0.17 13.34
C VAL A 76 -5.29 -1.65 13.01
N CYS A 77 -5.60 -2.47 14.02
CA CYS A 77 -5.96 -3.87 13.82
C CYS A 77 -7.39 -4.06 14.33
N LEU A 78 -8.24 -4.69 13.51
CA LEU A 78 -9.64 -4.90 13.84
C LEU A 78 -9.95 -6.28 14.45
N LYS A 79 -8.92 -7.13 14.66
CA LYS A 79 -9.05 -8.41 15.35
C LYS A 79 -9.51 -8.18 16.79
N GLY A 80 -10.57 -8.86 17.22
CA GLY A 80 -11.20 -8.69 18.53
C GLY A 80 -12.14 -7.48 18.63
N THR A 81 -12.36 -6.74 17.52
CA THR A 81 -13.35 -5.66 17.43
C THR A 81 -14.39 -5.94 16.36
N LEU A 82 -13.94 -6.22 15.12
CA LEU A 82 -14.80 -6.52 13.98
C LEU A 82 -14.69 -8.00 13.55
N PHE A 83 -13.53 -8.62 13.81
CA PHE A 83 -13.21 -9.99 13.41
C PHE A 83 -12.88 -10.86 14.62
#